data_AF-A0A2S9K054-F1
#
_entry.id   AF-A0A2S9K054-F1
#
_cell.length_a   1.000
_cell.length_b   1.000
_cell.length_c   1.000
_cell.angle_alpha   90.00
_cell.angle_beta   90.00
_cell.angle_gamma   90.00
#
_symmetry.space_group_name_H-M   'P 1'
#
loop_
_entity.id
_entity.type
_entity.pdbx_description
1 polymer ?
#
loop_
_entity_poly.entity_id
_entity_poly.type
_entity_poly.pdbx_seq_one_letter_code
_entity_poly.pdbx_strand_id
1 'polypeptide(L)'
;MRGYADNPQGVSQMDKGMDTDTDTDTRASLHGQPLAFLPHHQEEAEQAARGIGGSLTMSRALAESAHGLTLNEARVMMLAMRCVDPRLTPFKYARNGYVKVRVTAAEFAQLADMKVPADGYTPRAAYEGLKAACEKLYERTASWTDGKRKVHMRWVWKATYHEGEAWAEVCFAPDMTQHIFMLGEKFVRYRLELARGLRSVYSTNLLRLLMTQKDTGYKTITLEDFRASMEVPPTYRYADIKRYAIVPAVKELNEKADLLITWGETKRGRAVYSLQFKFKFMTHDSLDDQALEQARPTEATQEVFPELSA
;
A
#
# COMPACT_ATOMS: atom_id res chain seq x y z
N MET A 1 56.82 61.12 10.01
CA MET A 1 57.11 62.14 11.05
C MET A 1 56.35 63.40 10.67
N ARG A 2 55.71 64.12 11.63
CA ARG A 2 54.58 65.07 11.45
C ARG A 2 53.27 64.37 11.00
N GLY A 3 52.11 64.51 11.65
CA GLY A 3 51.78 65.02 13.00
C GLY A 3 50.82 66.22 13.04
N TYR A 4 49.79 66.15 13.92
CA TYR A 4 48.80 67.18 14.32
C TYR A 4 47.71 67.56 13.27
N ALA A 5 46.44 67.86 13.60
CA ALA A 5 45.69 67.81 14.88
C ALA A 5 44.14 67.77 14.71
N ASP A 6 43.47 67.38 15.80
CA ASP A 6 42.11 67.66 16.32
C ASP A 6 41.37 68.97 15.88
N ASN A 7 40.01 69.09 15.93
CA ASN A 7 38.93 68.09 16.07
C ASN A 7 37.46 68.48 15.67
N PRO A 8 36.79 69.54 16.19
CA PRO A 8 35.75 69.29 17.21
C PRO A 8 34.25 69.58 16.91
N GLN A 9 33.40 68.64 17.36
CA GLN A 9 32.04 68.79 17.96
C GLN A 9 30.83 69.30 17.14
N GLY A 10 29.71 68.58 17.26
CA GLY A 10 28.38 68.93 16.70
C GLY A 10 27.27 67.98 17.17
N VAL A 11 26.93 68.01 18.46
CA VAL A 11 25.97 67.10 19.09
C VAL A 11 24.51 67.50 18.83
N SER A 12 23.65 66.54 18.53
CA SER A 12 22.21 66.63 18.86
C SER A 12 21.65 65.26 19.23
N GLN A 13 21.27 65.11 20.50
CA GLN A 13 20.47 64.00 21.05
C GLN A 13 19.23 64.59 21.71
N MET A 14 18.07 63.96 21.47
CA MET A 14 16.81 63.93 22.27
C MET A 14 15.70 63.29 21.39
N ASP A 15 14.55 62.79 21.85
CA ASP A 15 14.14 61.96 23.01
C ASP A 15 12.63 61.64 22.79
N LYS A 16 11.99 60.50 23.08
CA LYS A 16 12.35 59.17 23.63
C LYS A 16 11.36 58.12 23.03
N GLY A 17 11.61 56.81 23.16
CA GLY A 17 10.60 55.79 22.80
C GLY A 17 11.02 54.35 23.09
N MET A 18 10.66 53.84 24.27
CA MET A 18 10.86 52.45 24.67
C MET A 18 9.50 51.77 24.69
N ASP A 19 9.34 50.67 23.96
CA ASP A 19 8.44 49.58 24.33
C ASP A 19 8.91 48.26 23.71
N THR A 20 8.59 47.18 24.40
CA THR A 20 9.08 45.81 24.13
C THR A 20 8.17 45.07 23.17
N ASP A 21 8.74 44.23 22.30
CA ASP A 21 8.10 42.95 22.03
C ASP A 21 9.09 41.84 21.66
N THR A 22 8.72 40.58 21.94
CA THR A 22 9.65 39.43 21.95
C THR A 22 9.11 38.30 21.06
N ASP A 23 9.68 38.11 19.86
CA ASP A 23 9.47 36.92 19.01
C ASP A 23 10.41 36.95 17.78
N THR A 24 10.80 35.86 17.09
CA THR A 24 10.54 34.42 17.26
C THR A 24 11.74 33.59 16.73
N ASP A 25 11.91 32.36 17.25
CA ASP A 25 12.43 31.13 16.58
C ASP A 25 13.60 31.21 15.56
N THR A 26 14.84 30.98 16.03
CA THR A 26 15.99 30.70 15.16
C THR A 26 16.09 29.21 14.81
N ARG A 27 15.53 28.81 13.66
CA ARG A 27 15.74 27.45 13.10
C ARG A 27 16.97 27.39 12.18
N ALA A 28 17.93 26.55 12.56
CA ALA A 28 19.18 26.36 11.83
C ALA A 28 18.97 25.72 10.44
N SER A 29 19.68 26.25 9.44
CA SER A 29 19.63 25.78 8.05
C SER A 29 20.79 24.84 7.72
N LEU A 30 20.53 23.80 6.93
CA LEU A 30 21.51 23.23 6.01
C LEU A 30 21.12 23.66 4.59
N HIS A 31 22.01 24.42 3.94
CA HIS A 31 21.90 24.93 2.57
C HIS A 31 20.67 25.79 2.20
N GLY A 32 19.98 26.42 3.16
CA GLY A 32 19.31 27.70 2.94
C GLY A 32 18.16 27.76 1.92
N GLN A 33 17.67 26.63 1.41
CA GLN A 33 16.45 26.58 0.61
C GLN A 33 15.31 26.00 1.46
N PRO A 34 14.17 26.70 1.58
CA PRO A 34 12.97 26.08 2.15
C PRO A 34 12.52 24.93 1.24
N LEU A 35 11.90 23.90 1.82
CA LEU A 35 11.39 22.70 1.15
C LEU A 35 10.23 22.95 0.15
N ALA A 36 10.00 24.20 -0.24
CA ALA A 36 8.89 24.69 -1.05
C ALA A 36 9.35 25.13 -2.46
N PHE A 37 9.90 24.18 -3.25
CA PHE A 37 10.01 24.38 -4.70
C PHE A 37 10.12 23.04 -5.48
N LEU A 38 9.00 22.34 -5.70
CA LEU A 38 8.93 21.23 -6.64
C LEU A 38 7.96 21.61 -7.78
N PRO A 39 8.38 21.65 -9.06
CA PRO A 39 7.58 22.24 -10.16
C PRO A 39 6.32 21.44 -10.59
N HIS A 40 5.82 20.51 -9.76
CA HIS A 40 4.66 19.64 -10.05
C HIS A 40 3.39 19.99 -9.24
N HIS A 41 3.36 21.13 -8.54
CA HIS A 41 2.31 21.48 -7.56
C HIS A 41 0.85 21.38 -8.08
N GLN A 42 0.56 21.82 -9.30
CA GLN A 42 -0.78 21.67 -9.89
C GLN A 42 -1.07 20.23 -10.34
N GLU A 43 -0.10 19.54 -10.94
CA GLU A 43 -0.26 18.15 -11.38
C GLU A 43 -0.47 17.19 -10.19
N GLU A 44 0.22 17.40 -9.07
CA GLU A 44 0.04 16.60 -7.85
C GLU A 44 -1.36 16.79 -7.25
N ALA A 45 -1.86 18.03 -7.18
CA ALA A 45 -3.21 18.33 -6.68
C ALA A 45 -4.30 17.75 -7.60
N GLU A 46 -4.13 17.83 -8.92
CA GLU A 46 -5.02 17.18 -9.88
C GLU A 46 -5.01 15.65 -9.77
N GLN A 47 -3.83 15.04 -9.57
CA GLN A 47 -3.72 13.59 -9.35
C GLN A 47 -4.32 13.15 -8.00
N ALA A 48 -4.23 13.99 -6.98
CA ALA A 48 -4.93 13.79 -5.71
C ALA A 48 -6.45 13.81 -5.89
N ALA A 49 -6.97 14.74 -6.69
CA ALA A 49 -8.41 14.89 -6.96
C ALA A 49 -9.01 13.76 -7.82
N ARG A 50 -8.22 13.07 -8.66
CA ARG A 50 -8.69 11.97 -9.52
C ARG A 50 -8.99 10.67 -8.76
N GLY A 51 -8.53 10.53 -7.52
CA GLY A 51 -8.68 9.32 -6.71
C GLY A 51 -7.77 8.16 -7.16
N ILE A 52 -7.58 7.17 -6.29
CA ILE A 52 -6.82 5.93 -6.58
C ILE A 52 -7.53 4.96 -7.56
N GLY A 53 -8.54 5.44 -8.28
CA GLY A 53 -9.47 4.62 -9.04
C GLY A 53 -8.80 3.68 -10.05
N GLY A 54 -9.38 2.50 -10.22
CA GLY A 54 -8.96 1.53 -11.22
C GLY A 54 -9.05 0.08 -10.74
N SER A 55 -8.38 -0.83 -11.44
CA SER A 55 -8.23 -2.21 -11.00
C SER A 55 -6.82 -2.67 -11.23
N LEU A 56 -6.24 -3.39 -10.28
CA LEU A 56 -5.04 -4.18 -10.55
C LEU A 56 -5.46 -5.59 -10.98
N THR A 57 -4.65 -6.18 -11.87
CA THR A 57 -4.89 -7.53 -12.40
C THR A 57 -3.63 -8.36 -12.32
N MET A 58 -3.75 -9.62 -11.91
CA MET A 58 -2.63 -10.58 -11.86
C MET A 58 -3.08 -12.02 -12.06
N SER A 59 -2.17 -12.93 -12.39
CA SER A 59 -2.46 -14.38 -12.41
C SER A 59 -2.86 -14.90 -11.02
N ARG A 60 -3.69 -15.95 -10.96
CA ARG A 60 -4.08 -16.58 -9.67
C ARG A 60 -2.89 -17.13 -8.89
N ALA A 61 -1.90 -17.72 -9.55
CA ALA A 61 -0.68 -18.19 -8.90
C ALA A 61 0.07 -17.07 -8.16
N LEU A 62 0.16 -15.87 -8.76
CA LEU A 62 0.74 -14.70 -8.09
C LEU A 62 -0.19 -14.14 -7.00
N ALA A 63 -1.51 -14.23 -7.16
CA ALA A 63 -2.45 -13.79 -6.13
C ALA A 63 -2.45 -14.70 -4.89
N GLU A 64 -2.07 -15.97 -5.02
CA GLU A 64 -1.98 -16.97 -3.95
C GLU A 64 -0.56 -17.15 -3.40
N SER A 65 0.47 -16.57 -4.04
CA SER A 65 1.85 -16.69 -3.58
C SER A 65 2.15 -15.87 -2.31
N ALA A 66 3.22 -16.27 -1.62
CA ALA A 66 3.93 -15.41 -0.68
C ALA A 66 4.57 -14.26 -1.48
N HIS A 67 4.32 -13.02 -1.06
CA HIS A 67 4.77 -11.83 -1.79
C HIS A 67 6.14 -11.34 -1.34
N GLY A 68 6.54 -11.58 -0.09
CA GLY A 68 7.82 -11.12 0.46
C GLY A 68 7.90 -9.61 0.66
N LEU A 69 6.76 -8.92 0.57
CA LEU A 69 6.63 -7.45 0.61
C LEU A 69 6.19 -6.97 2.00
N THR A 70 6.79 -5.89 2.47
CA THR A 70 6.20 -5.06 3.53
C THR A 70 5.00 -4.30 2.99
N LEU A 71 4.18 -3.72 3.88
CA LEU A 71 2.96 -2.99 3.51
C LEU A 71 3.22 -1.84 2.52
N ASN A 72 4.30 -1.09 2.68
CA ASN A 72 4.62 0.02 1.77
C ASN A 72 5.11 -0.47 0.40
N GLU A 73 5.93 -1.51 0.36
CA GLU A 73 6.35 -2.15 -0.90
C GLU A 73 5.14 -2.77 -1.63
N ALA A 74 4.20 -3.38 -0.89
CA ALA A 74 2.93 -3.87 -1.43
C ALA A 74 2.06 -2.74 -2.01
N ARG A 75 2.00 -1.56 -1.36
CA ARG A 75 1.31 -0.38 -1.90
C ARG A 75 1.93 0.10 -3.22
N VAL A 76 3.26 0.19 -3.29
CA VAL A 76 3.97 0.54 -4.53
C VAL A 76 3.68 -0.47 -5.64
N MET A 77 3.74 -1.77 -5.34
CA MET A 77 3.41 -2.81 -6.32
C MET A 77 1.94 -2.77 -6.77
N MET A 78 0.99 -2.56 -5.86
CA MET A 78 -0.44 -2.44 -6.20
C MET A 78 -0.71 -1.25 -7.11
N LEU A 79 -0.07 -0.09 -6.86
CA LEU A 79 -0.14 1.08 -7.73
C LEU A 79 0.50 0.83 -9.10
N ALA A 80 1.70 0.24 -9.12
CA ALA A 80 2.39 -0.11 -10.36
C ALA A 80 1.57 -1.08 -11.23
N MET A 81 0.96 -2.11 -10.62
CA MET A 81 0.12 -3.09 -11.33
C MET A 81 -1.20 -2.48 -11.81
N ARG A 82 -1.78 -1.51 -11.10
CA ARG A 82 -2.96 -0.74 -11.56
C ARG A 82 -2.67 0.08 -12.82
N CYS A 83 -1.44 0.55 -13.01
CA CYS A 83 -1.03 1.30 -14.20
C CYS A 83 -0.96 0.43 -15.49
N VAL A 84 -1.12 -0.90 -15.39
CA VAL A 84 -1.04 -1.83 -16.51
C VAL A 84 -2.44 -2.33 -16.91
N ASP A 85 -2.83 -2.14 -18.17
CA ASP A 85 -3.95 -2.87 -18.77
C ASP A 85 -3.41 -4.23 -19.29
N PRO A 86 -3.84 -5.37 -18.70
CA PRO A 86 -3.39 -6.69 -19.12
C PRO A 86 -3.75 -7.05 -20.56
N ARG A 87 -4.73 -6.35 -21.17
CA ARG A 87 -5.18 -6.59 -22.56
C ARG A 87 -4.26 -5.97 -23.61
N LEU A 88 -3.40 -5.03 -23.20
CA LEU A 88 -2.44 -4.38 -24.09
C LEU A 88 -1.14 -5.18 -24.14
N THR A 89 -0.41 -5.08 -25.25
CA THR A 89 0.91 -5.71 -25.35
C THR A 89 1.92 -5.06 -24.39
N PRO A 90 2.83 -5.82 -23.75
CA PRO A 90 3.93 -5.30 -22.94
C PRO A 90 4.73 -4.19 -23.63
N PHE A 91 4.85 -4.24 -24.97
CA PHE A 91 5.55 -3.22 -25.75
C PHE A 91 4.95 -1.81 -25.67
N LYS A 92 3.68 -1.64 -25.28
CA LYS A 92 3.10 -0.31 -25.02
C LYS A 92 3.77 0.39 -23.82
N TYR A 93 4.08 -0.39 -22.80
CA TYR A 93 4.73 0.02 -21.54
C TYR A 93 6.25 -0.04 -21.60
N ALA A 94 6.80 -0.77 -22.57
CA ALA A 94 8.24 -0.88 -22.73
C ALA A 94 8.86 0.45 -23.21
N ARG A 95 9.92 0.88 -22.52
CA ARG A 95 10.99 1.69 -23.11
C ARG A 95 12.30 1.03 -22.72
N ASN A 96 13.25 0.95 -23.65
CA ASN A 96 14.57 0.35 -23.42
C ASN A 96 14.51 -1.10 -22.89
N GLY A 97 13.52 -1.89 -23.33
CA GLY A 97 13.43 -3.34 -23.08
C GLY A 97 12.60 -3.78 -21.86
N TYR A 98 12.20 -2.89 -20.95
CA TYR A 98 11.47 -3.26 -19.73
C TYR A 98 10.09 -2.61 -19.65
N VAL A 99 9.08 -3.39 -19.25
CA VAL A 99 7.76 -2.88 -18.87
C VAL A 99 7.94 -1.95 -17.68
N LYS A 100 7.58 -0.68 -17.83
CA LYS A 100 7.74 0.30 -16.78
C LYS A 100 6.54 1.23 -16.61
N VAL A 101 6.35 1.68 -15.38
CA VAL A 101 5.23 2.52 -14.95
C VAL A 101 5.72 3.58 -13.95
N ARG A 102 4.96 4.69 -13.86
CA ARG A 102 5.14 5.76 -12.87
C ARG A 102 4.16 5.53 -11.72
N VAL A 103 4.62 5.71 -10.49
CA VAL A 103 3.82 5.74 -9.25
C VAL A 103 4.17 7.02 -8.51
N THR A 104 3.17 7.81 -8.07
CA THR A 104 3.44 9.09 -7.39
C THR A 104 3.22 9.03 -5.87
N ALA A 105 3.85 9.95 -5.14
CA ALA A 105 3.69 10.08 -3.69
C ALA A 105 2.24 10.44 -3.32
N ALA A 106 1.54 11.21 -4.16
CA ALA A 106 0.12 11.53 -3.99
C ALA A 106 -0.78 10.29 -4.11
N GLU A 107 -0.53 9.41 -5.10
CA GLU A 107 -1.25 8.13 -5.23
C GLU A 107 -0.96 7.18 -4.04
N PHE A 108 0.30 7.16 -3.59
CA PHE A 108 0.71 6.39 -2.41
C PHE A 108 0.04 6.89 -1.13
N ALA A 109 -0.03 8.21 -0.92
CA ALA A 109 -0.69 8.83 0.23
C ALA A 109 -2.19 8.46 0.29
N GLN A 110 -2.89 8.56 -0.85
CA GLN A 110 -4.29 8.18 -0.96
C GLN A 110 -4.51 6.68 -0.68
N LEU A 111 -3.69 5.79 -1.26
CA LEU A 111 -3.80 4.34 -1.03
C LEU A 111 -3.50 3.97 0.42
N ALA A 112 -2.58 4.68 1.06
CA ALA A 112 -2.27 4.53 2.47
C ALA A 112 -3.29 5.19 3.42
N ASP A 113 -4.30 5.89 2.89
CA ASP A 113 -5.29 6.67 3.64
C ASP A 113 -4.64 7.68 4.61
N MET A 114 -3.64 8.41 4.10
CA MET A 114 -2.94 9.45 4.84
C MET A 114 -3.75 10.75 4.82
N LYS A 115 -3.89 11.39 6.00
CA LYS A 115 -4.49 12.72 6.10
C LYS A 115 -3.62 13.75 5.38
N VAL A 116 -4.16 14.37 4.34
CA VAL A 116 -3.59 15.57 3.71
C VAL A 116 -3.59 16.70 4.76
N PRO A 117 -2.48 17.47 4.94
CA PRO A 117 -2.45 18.56 5.89
C PRO A 117 -3.23 19.78 5.37
N ALA A 118 -3.42 20.79 6.22
CA ALA A 118 -4.20 21.99 5.87
C ALA A 118 -3.58 22.86 4.75
N ASP A 119 -2.30 22.63 4.43
CA ASP A 119 -1.58 23.24 3.32
C ASP A 119 -1.90 22.60 1.95
N GLY A 120 -2.63 21.47 1.94
CA GLY A 120 -2.99 20.73 0.73
C GLY A 120 -1.86 19.88 0.13
N TYR A 121 -0.68 19.82 0.74
CA TYR A 121 0.47 19.08 0.20
C TYR A 121 0.39 17.58 0.49
N THR A 122 1.05 16.78 -0.34
CA THR A 122 1.23 15.35 -0.05
C THR A 122 1.94 15.18 1.31
N PRO A 123 1.49 14.29 2.21
CA PRO A 123 2.14 14.11 3.51
C PRO A 123 3.59 13.64 3.38
N ARG A 124 4.51 14.21 4.18
CA ARG A 124 5.94 13.83 4.20
C ARG A 124 6.18 12.30 4.27
N ALA A 125 5.38 11.62 5.09
CA ALA A 125 5.44 10.16 5.27
C ALA A 125 5.14 9.36 3.98
N ALA A 126 4.44 9.94 3.00
CA ALA A 126 4.20 9.31 1.71
C ALA A 126 5.44 9.32 0.81
N TYR A 127 6.17 10.44 0.76
CA TYR A 127 7.45 10.55 0.06
C TYR A 127 8.49 9.59 0.67
N GLU A 128 8.64 9.61 2.00
CA GLU A 128 9.55 8.71 2.72
C GLU A 128 9.15 7.24 2.55
N GLY A 129 7.85 6.93 2.62
CA GLY A 129 7.31 5.59 2.41
C GLY A 129 7.52 5.05 0.99
N LEU A 130 7.33 5.90 -0.03
CA LEU A 130 7.57 5.57 -1.44
C LEU A 130 9.07 5.36 -1.71
N LYS A 131 9.93 6.28 -1.26
CA LYS A 131 11.40 6.17 -1.41
C LYS A 131 11.93 4.89 -0.76
N ALA A 132 11.62 4.67 0.52
CA ALA A 132 12.11 3.51 1.27
C ALA A 132 11.57 2.17 0.73
N ALA A 133 10.38 2.16 0.14
CA ALA A 133 9.86 1.00 -0.58
C ALA A 133 10.66 0.73 -1.87
N CYS A 134 10.91 1.76 -2.68
CA CYS A 134 11.66 1.62 -3.93
C CYS A 134 13.10 1.13 -3.73
N GLU A 135 13.80 1.61 -2.70
CA GLU A 135 15.17 1.19 -2.38
C GLU A 135 15.29 -0.33 -2.16
N LYS A 136 14.29 -0.95 -1.53
CA LYS A 136 14.30 -2.38 -1.17
C LYS A 136 13.58 -3.28 -2.16
N LEU A 137 12.77 -2.71 -3.06
CA LEU A 137 11.87 -3.47 -3.93
C LEU A 137 12.61 -4.48 -4.84
N TYR A 138 13.84 -4.16 -5.26
CA TYR A 138 14.69 -5.02 -6.08
C TYR A 138 15.08 -6.34 -5.40
N GLU A 139 15.16 -6.35 -4.06
CA GLU A 139 15.50 -7.53 -3.25
C GLU A 139 14.29 -8.44 -3.02
N ARG A 140 13.08 -7.96 -3.32
CA ARG A 140 11.83 -8.68 -3.00
C ARG A 140 11.50 -9.72 -4.05
N THR A 141 11.07 -10.89 -3.58
CA THR A 141 10.68 -12.01 -4.42
C THR A 141 9.31 -12.55 -4.04
N ALA A 142 8.47 -12.81 -5.05
CA ALA A 142 7.29 -13.66 -4.88
C ALA A 142 7.73 -15.13 -4.92
N SER A 143 7.11 -15.97 -4.10
CA SER A 143 7.41 -17.41 -4.08
C SER A 143 6.22 -18.31 -3.78
N TRP A 144 6.18 -19.46 -4.44
CA TRP A 144 5.15 -20.50 -4.26
C TRP A 144 5.65 -21.86 -4.75
N THR A 145 4.91 -22.91 -4.42
CA THR A 145 5.13 -24.26 -4.95
C THR A 145 4.16 -24.54 -6.10
N ASP A 146 4.67 -25.00 -7.22
CA ASP A 146 3.90 -25.45 -8.38
C ASP A 146 4.22 -26.94 -8.65
N GLY A 147 3.39 -27.81 -8.06
CA GLY A 147 3.62 -29.26 -8.03
C GLY A 147 4.93 -29.61 -7.33
N LYS A 148 5.93 -30.05 -8.11
CA LYS A 148 7.29 -30.35 -7.60
C LYS A 148 8.27 -29.16 -7.72
N ARG A 149 7.87 -28.07 -8.38
CA ARG A 149 8.72 -26.90 -8.63
C ARG A 149 8.55 -25.89 -7.50
N LYS A 150 9.65 -25.33 -7.00
CA LYS A 150 9.61 -24.12 -6.17
C LYS A 150 9.91 -22.93 -7.07
N VAL A 151 8.98 -21.98 -7.16
CA VAL A 151 9.15 -20.76 -7.93
C VAL A 151 9.59 -19.65 -6.98
N HIS A 152 10.66 -18.94 -7.36
CA HIS A 152 11.14 -17.73 -6.71
C HIS A 152 11.44 -16.73 -7.82
N MET A 153 10.71 -15.62 -7.88
CA MET A 153 10.89 -14.59 -8.92
C MET A 153 10.93 -13.20 -8.29
N ARG A 154 11.77 -12.30 -8.83
CA ARG A 154 11.81 -10.90 -8.39
C ARG A 154 10.56 -10.16 -8.83
N TRP A 155 10.15 -9.16 -8.03
CA TRP A 155 9.08 -8.25 -8.43
C TRP A 155 9.50 -7.29 -9.54
N VAL A 156 10.67 -6.69 -9.38
CA VAL A 156 11.19 -5.63 -10.25
C VAL A 156 12.60 -5.96 -10.73
N TRP A 157 12.91 -5.53 -11.95
CA TRP A 157 14.28 -5.47 -12.44
C TRP A 157 14.98 -4.19 -11.98
N LYS A 158 14.21 -3.09 -11.84
CA LYS A 158 14.70 -1.79 -11.39
C LYS A 158 13.56 -1.04 -10.69
N ALA A 159 13.88 -0.35 -9.61
CA ALA A 159 13.04 0.71 -9.05
C ALA A 159 13.91 1.96 -8.91
N THR A 160 13.37 3.14 -9.20
CA THR A 160 14.11 4.41 -9.13
C THR A 160 13.19 5.48 -8.59
N TYR A 161 13.51 6.04 -7.43
CA TYR A 161 12.81 7.20 -6.89
C TYR A 161 13.43 8.49 -7.44
N HIS A 162 12.60 9.40 -7.91
CA HIS A 162 13.02 10.68 -8.48
C HIS A 162 12.94 11.76 -7.40
N GLU A 163 14.08 12.05 -6.78
CA GLU A 163 14.19 13.11 -5.78
C GLU A 163 13.86 14.47 -6.38
N GLY A 164 13.03 15.26 -5.69
CA GLY A 164 12.51 16.52 -6.20
C GLY A 164 11.32 16.42 -7.16
N GLU A 165 10.94 15.22 -7.61
CA GLU A 165 9.81 15.07 -8.57
C GLU A 165 8.58 14.35 -7.99
N ALA A 166 8.63 13.85 -6.75
CA ALA A 166 7.51 13.18 -6.06
C ALA A 166 7.04 11.84 -6.66
N TRP A 167 7.87 11.14 -7.45
CA TRP A 167 7.47 9.87 -8.09
C TRP A 167 8.57 8.82 -8.18
N ALA A 168 8.17 7.59 -8.50
CA ALA A 168 9.07 6.47 -8.72
C ALA A 168 8.80 5.78 -10.07
N GLU A 169 9.88 5.46 -10.80
CA GLU A 169 9.87 4.54 -11.93
C GLU A 169 9.96 3.11 -11.41
N VAL A 170 8.97 2.28 -11.72
CA VAL A 170 8.95 0.85 -11.41
C VAL A 170 9.07 0.07 -12.71
N CYS A 171 10.17 -0.68 -12.87
CA CYS A 171 10.39 -1.58 -14.00
C CYS A 171 10.21 -3.03 -13.53
N PHE A 172 9.16 -3.70 -13.99
CA PHE A 172 8.86 -5.09 -13.62
C PHE A 172 9.98 -6.04 -14.07
N ALA A 173 10.18 -7.13 -13.32
CA ALA A 173 11.07 -8.20 -13.75
C ALA A 173 10.50 -8.89 -15.01
N PRO A 174 11.33 -9.37 -15.96
CA PRO A 174 10.82 -10.01 -17.19
C PRO A 174 9.82 -11.14 -16.93
N ASP A 175 10.10 -11.99 -15.95
CA ASP A 175 9.24 -13.13 -15.56
C ASP A 175 7.83 -12.70 -15.10
N MET A 176 7.71 -11.49 -14.56
CA MET A 176 6.43 -10.91 -14.13
C MET A 176 5.46 -10.67 -15.31
N THR A 177 5.97 -10.58 -16.54
CA THR A 177 5.16 -10.35 -17.75
C THR A 177 4.07 -11.41 -17.91
N GLN A 178 4.38 -12.69 -17.62
CA GLN A 178 3.39 -13.77 -17.70
C GLN A 178 2.29 -13.64 -16.63
N HIS A 179 2.62 -13.02 -15.48
CA HIS A 179 1.73 -12.88 -14.34
C HIS A 179 0.92 -11.57 -14.34
N ILE A 180 1.17 -10.66 -15.29
CA ILE A 180 0.44 -9.40 -15.47
C ILE A 180 -0.24 -9.30 -16.84
N PHE A 181 0.39 -9.76 -17.93
CA PHE A 181 -0.15 -9.61 -19.29
C PHE A 181 -0.68 -10.91 -19.89
N MET A 182 0.04 -12.02 -19.72
CA MET A 182 -0.31 -13.31 -20.36
C MET A 182 -1.38 -14.07 -19.56
N LEU A 183 -2.43 -13.33 -19.20
CA LEU A 183 -3.51 -13.79 -18.35
C LEU A 183 -4.53 -14.56 -19.19
N GLY A 184 -4.41 -15.89 -19.19
CA GLY A 184 -5.53 -16.77 -19.55
C GLY A 184 -6.65 -16.67 -18.51
N GLU A 185 -7.59 -17.62 -18.51
CA GLU A 185 -8.79 -17.58 -17.66
C GLU A 185 -8.50 -17.52 -16.14
N LYS A 186 -7.30 -17.97 -15.71
CA LYS A 186 -6.90 -18.05 -14.30
C LYS A 186 -6.23 -16.77 -13.78
N PHE A 187 -6.98 -15.67 -13.77
CA PHE A 187 -6.54 -14.38 -13.20
C PHE A 187 -7.39 -13.92 -12.01
N VAL A 188 -6.92 -12.88 -11.35
CA VAL A 188 -7.56 -12.13 -10.28
C VAL A 188 -7.59 -10.66 -10.68
N ARG A 189 -8.75 -10.02 -10.57
CA ARG A 189 -8.94 -8.58 -10.79
C ARG A 189 -9.85 -8.01 -9.73
N TYR A 190 -9.38 -6.96 -9.04
CA TYR A 190 -10.16 -6.24 -8.03
C TYR A 190 -9.87 -4.72 -8.07
N ARG A 191 -10.81 -3.94 -7.53
CA ARG A 191 -10.70 -2.48 -7.39
C ARG A 191 -9.62 -2.14 -6.38
N LEU A 192 -8.71 -1.22 -6.70
CA LEU A 192 -7.61 -0.85 -5.80
C LEU A 192 -8.12 -0.24 -4.48
N GLU A 193 -9.29 0.39 -4.53
CA GLU A 193 -10.04 0.97 -3.43
C GLU A 193 -10.27 -0.01 -2.27
N LEU A 194 -10.38 -1.32 -2.53
CA LEU A 194 -10.51 -2.36 -1.49
C LEU A 194 -9.24 -2.51 -0.63
N ALA A 195 -8.09 -2.02 -1.10
CA ALA A 195 -6.84 -2.01 -0.37
C ALA A 195 -6.54 -0.66 0.32
N ARG A 196 -7.44 0.34 0.18
CA ARG A 196 -7.25 1.67 0.75
C ARG A 196 -7.22 1.63 2.27
N GLY A 197 -6.20 2.24 2.86
CA GLY A 197 -6.08 2.40 4.31
C GLY A 197 -5.84 1.11 5.11
N LEU A 198 -5.63 -0.03 4.45
CA LEU A 198 -5.20 -1.27 5.12
C LEU A 198 -3.84 -1.04 5.79
N ARG A 199 -3.72 -1.49 7.06
CA ARG A 199 -2.55 -1.28 7.93
C ARG A 199 -1.82 -2.60 8.25
N SER A 200 -2.40 -3.75 7.94
CA SER A 200 -1.77 -5.06 8.10
C SER A 200 -1.47 -5.72 6.76
N VAL A 201 -0.26 -6.30 6.64
CA VAL A 201 0.12 -7.16 5.50
C VAL A 201 -0.78 -8.39 5.44
N TYR A 202 -1.24 -8.92 6.58
CA TYR A 202 -2.22 -10.00 6.59
C TYR A 202 -3.56 -9.59 5.98
N SER A 203 -4.02 -8.33 6.16
CA SER A 203 -5.23 -7.84 5.49
C SER A 203 -5.05 -7.76 3.98
N THR A 204 -3.90 -7.27 3.50
CA THR A 204 -3.58 -7.25 2.06
C THR A 204 -3.48 -8.67 1.49
N ASN A 205 -2.84 -9.60 2.20
CA ASN A 205 -2.70 -10.99 1.78
C ASN A 205 -4.05 -11.72 1.75
N LEU A 206 -4.89 -11.52 2.78
CA LEU A 206 -6.24 -12.09 2.83
C LEU A 206 -7.13 -11.50 1.74
N LEU A 207 -7.07 -10.20 1.47
CA LEU A 207 -7.79 -9.58 0.35
C LEU A 207 -7.44 -10.26 -0.98
N ARG A 208 -6.14 -10.41 -1.30
CA ARG A 208 -5.70 -11.13 -2.52
C ARG A 208 -6.27 -12.54 -2.60
N LEU A 209 -6.19 -13.30 -1.50
CA LEU A 209 -6.71 -14.67 -1.40
C LEU A 209 -8.21 -14.76 -1.64
N LEU A 210 -9.01 -13.90 -0.99
CA LEU A 210 -10.46 -13.86 -1.19
C LEU A 210 -10.79 -13.46 -2.62
N MET A 211 -10.10 -12.46 -3.19
CA MET A 211 -10.33 -12.02 -4.57
C MET A 211 -10.07 -13.12 -5.62
N THR A 212 -9.37 -14.22 -5.29
CA THR A 212 -9.32 -15.41 -6.17
C THR A 212 -10.70 -16.03 -6.39
N GLN A 213 -11.59 -16.00 -5.40
CA GLN A 213 -12.92 -16.62 -5.45
C GLN A 213 -14.05 -15.59 -5.40
N LYS A 214 -13.78 -14.36 -5.87
CA LYS A 214 -14.75 -13.25 -5.83
C LYS A 214 -16.09 -13.56 -6.52
N ASP A 215 -16.07 -14.44 -7.52
CA ASP A 215 -17.25 -14.77 -8.33
C ASP A 215 -18.15 -15.81 -7.64
N THR A 216 -17.61 -16.59 -6.68
CA THR A 216 -18.36 -17.55 -5.86
C THR A 216 -18.65 -17.03 -4.44
N GLY A 217 -17.91 -16.01 -3.99
CA GLY A 217 -17.96 -15.53 -2.61
C GLY A 217 -17.47 -16.55 -1.58
N TYR A 218 -16.72 -17.58 -1.99
CA TYR A 218 -16.37 -18.70 -1.11
C TYR A 218 -14.98 -19.27 -1.38
N LYS A 219 -14.12 -19.28 -0.35
CA LYS A 219 -12.75 -19.79 -0.39
C LYS A 219 -12.53 -20.84 0.71
N THR A 220 -12.32 -22.08 0.31
CA THR A 220 -11.67 -23.09 1.15
C THR A 220 -10.17 -23.12 0.85
N ILE A 221 -9.34 -23.25 1.88
CA ILE A 221 -7.88 -23.34 1.78
C ILE A 221 -7.33 -24.24 2.89
N THR A 222 -6.32 -25.07 2.62
CA THR A 222 -5.70 -25.87 3.69
C THR A 222 -4.96 -24.96 4.68
N LEU A 223 -4.75 -25.41 5.91
CA LEU A 223 -3.98 -24.63 6.88
C LEU A 223 -2.52 -24.46 6.42
N GLU A 224 -1.96 -25.39 5.66
CA GLU A 224 -0.61 -25.31 5.08
C GLU A 224 -0.53 -24.23 3.99
N ASP A 225 -1.42 -24.28 3.00
CA ASP A 225 -1.48 -23.29 1.91
C ASP A 225 -1.77 -21.88 2.46
N PHE A 226 -2.65 -21.77 3.45
CA PHE A 226 -2.93 -20.50 4.12
C PHE A 226 -1.69 -19.91 4.77
N ARG A 227 -0.89 -20.73 5.46
CA ARG A 227 0.37 -20.27 6.08
C ARG A 227 1.38 -19.77 5.05
N ALA A 228 1.50 -20.47 3.91
CA ALA A 228 2.37 -20.03 2.81
C ALA A 228 1.88 -18.71 2.21
N SER A 229 0.62 -18.66 1.78
CA SER A 229 0.02 -17.50 1.09
C SER A 229 -0.04 -16.23 1.96
N MET A 230 -0.25 -16.41 3.27
CA MET A 230 -0.33 -15.31 4.24
C MET A 230 1.03 -14.92 4.82
N GLU A 231 2.10 -15.69 4.55
CA GLU A 231 3.45 -15.47 5.10
C GLU A 231 3.48 -15.59 6.64
N VAL A 232 2.85 -16.64 7.16
CA VAL A 232 2.77 -16.94 8.59
C VAL A 232 4.10 -17.52 9.10
N PRO A 233 4.75 -16.93 10.12
CA PRO A 233 6.00 -17.44 10.69
C PRO A 233 5.89 -18.92 11.11
N PRO A 234 6.91 -19.77 10.88
CA PRO A 234 6.86 -21.19 11.21
C PRO A 234 6.60 -21.45 12.71
N THR A 235 7.00 -20.52 13.57
CA THR A 235 6.81 -20.58 15.03
C THR A 235 5.36 -20.42 15.50
N TYR A 236 4.46 -19.85 14.69
CA TYR A 236 3.07 -19.61 15.09
C TYR A 236 2.29 -20.92 15.19
N ARG A 237 1.69 -21.19 16.35
CA ARG A 237 0.68 -22.26 16.52
C ARG A 237 -0.67 -21.75 16.03
N TYR A 238 -1.63 -22.64 15.79
CA TYR A 238 -2.93 -22.25 15.23
C TYR A 238 -3.64 -21.12 16.00
N ALA A 239 -3.55 -21.11 17.34
CA ALA A 239 -4.08 -20.02 18.17
C ALA A 239 -3.43 -18.65 17.86
N ASP A 240 -2.13 -18.61 17.55
CA ASP A 240 -1.40 -17.42 17.16
C ASP A 240 -1.81 -16.96 15.75
N ILE A 241 -1.99 -17.90 14.81
CA ILE A 241 -2.51 -17.61 13.46
C ILE A 241 -3.89 -16.97 13.54
N LYS A 242 -4.80 -17.56 14.34
CA LYS A 242 -6.14 -17.02 14.57
C LYS A 242 -6.07 -15.61 15.16
N ARG A 243 -5.26 -15.41 16.20
CA ARG A 243 -5.13 -14.15 16.94
C ARG A 243 -4.50 -13.02 16.13
N TYR A 244 -3.50 -13.30 15.29
CA TYR A 244 -2.68 -12.27 14.64
C TYR A 244 -2.91 -12.15 13.12
N ALA A 245 -3.24 -13.24 12.43
CA ALA A 245 -3.35 -13.28 10.97
C ALA A 245 -4.78 -13.41 10.43
N ILE A 246 -5.69 -14.09 11.16
CA ILE A 246 -7.08 -14.26 10.71
C ILE A 246 -7.97 -13.14 11.28
N VAL A 247 -8.17 -13.11 12.60
CA VAL A 247 -9.15 -12.21 13.24
C VAL A 247 -8.88 -10.72 12.95
N PRO A 248 -7.64 -10.20 13.05
CA PRO A 248 -7.38 -8.80 12.73
C PRO A 248 -7.57 -8.47 11.24
N ALA A 249 -7.24 -9.40 10.35
CA ALA A 249 -7.37 -9.21 8.90
C ALA A 249 -8.83 -9.23 8.45
N VAL A 250 -9.63 -10.17 8.96
CA VAL A 250 -11.09 -10.23 8.72
C VAL A 250 -11.75 -8.95 9.24
N LYS A 251 -11.39 -8.51 10.46
CA LYS A 251 -11.92 -7.27 11.04
C LYS A 251 -11.56 -6.04 10.21
N GLU A 252 -10.28 -5.83 9.90
CA GLU A 252 -9.84 -4.66 9.12
C GLU A 252 -10.44 -4.65 7.71
N LEU A 253 -10.62 -5.81 7.08
CA LEU A 253 -11.28 -5.90 5.78
C LEU A 253 -12.79 -5.61 5.87
N ASN A 254 -13.50 -6.09 6.90
CA ASN A 254 -14.92 -5.75 7.10
C ASN A 254 -15.13 -4.25 7.41
N GLU A 255 -14.17 -3.60 8.07
CA GLU A 255 -14.21 -2.17 8.35
C GLU A 255 -13.94 -1.32 7.08
N LYS A 256 -12.88 -1.65 6.32
CA LYS A 256 -12.29 -0.73 5.32
C LYS A 256 -12.47 -1.12 3.86
N ALA A 257 -12.60 -2.41 3.58
CA ALA A 257 -13.00 -2.88 2.26
C ALA A 257 -14.52 -3.04 2.25
N ASP A 258 -15.18 -2.84 1.10
CA ASP A 258 -16.62 -3.06 0.95
C ASP A 258 -16.96 -4.57 0.94
N LEU A 259 -16.61 -5.28 2.01
CA LEU A 259 -16.67 -6.73 2.14
C LEU A 259 -17.36 -7.12 3.46
N LEU A 260 -18.18 -8.16 3.41
CA LEU A 260 -18.73 -8.83 4.58
C LEU A 260 -18.19 -10.24 4.62
N ILE A 261 -17.20 -10.49 5.46
CA ILE A 261 -16.46 -11.74 5.58
C ILE A 261 -16.87 -12.46 6.86
N THR A 262 -17.31 -13.71 6.73
CA THR A 262 -17.35 -14.70 7.81
C THR A 262 -16.36 -15.81 7.51
N TRP A 263 -15.84 -16.46 8.55
CA TRP A 263 -14.82 -17.49 8.39
C TRP A 263 -15.03 -18.63 9.36
N GLY A 264 -14.35 -19.75 9.15
CA GLY A 264 -14.36 -20.85 10.12
C GLY A 264 -13.33 -21.91 9.80
N GLU A 265 -13.34 -22.97 10.61
CA GLU A 265 -12.32 -24.01 10.61
C GLU A 265 -12.95 -25.38 10.41
N THR A 266 -12.32 -26.22 9.60
CA THR A 266 -12.67 -27.63 9.47
C THR A 266 -11.60 -28.47 10.14
N LYS A 267 -12.04 -29.35 11.03
CA LYS A 267 -11.15 -30.24 11.79
C LYS A 267 -11.04 -31.61 11.13
N ARG A 268 -9.90 -32.26 11.38
CA ARG A 268 -9.69 -33.68 11.13
C ARG A 268 -9.19 -34.29 12.45
N GLY A 269 -10.12 -34.87 13.21
CA GLY A 269 -9.88 -35.19 14.62
C GLY A 269 -9.63 -33.92 15.43
N ARG A 270 -8.55 -33.88 16.23
CA ARG A 270 -8.24 -32.72 17.08
C ARG A 270 -7.56 -31.54 16.36
N ALA A 271 -7.04 -31.75 15.15
CA ALA A 271 -6.28 -30.73 14.41
C ALA A 271 -7.19 -29.97 13.44
N VAL A 272 -6.98 -28.66 13.30
CA VAL A 272 -7.57 -27.87 12.21
C VAL A 272 -6.82 -28.21 10.92
N TYR A 273 -7.58 -28.63 9.90
CA TYR A 273 -7.07 -29.07 8.61
C TYR A 273 -7.17 -27.96 7.55
N SER A 274 -8.31 -27.26 7.51
CA SER A 274 -8.57 -26.20 6.54
C SER A 274 -9.36 -25.04 7.15
N LEU A 275 -9.28 -23.90 6.47
CA LEU A 275 -10.07 -22.71 6.74
C LEU A 275 -11.08 -22.51 5.61
N GLN A 276 -12.26 -22.04 5.97
CA GLN A 276 -13.34 -21.70 5.06
C GLN A 276 -13.69 -20.23 5.26
N PHE A 277 -13.79 -19.47 4.16
CA PHE A 277 -14.19 -18.07 4.17
C PHE A 277 -15.39 -17.90 3.25
N LYS A 278 -16.48 -17.32 3.78
CA LYS A 278 -17.60 -16.79 2.99
C LYS A 278 -17.45 -15.28 2.96
N PHE A 279 -17.65 -14.67 1.80
CA PHE A 279 -17.62 -13.23 1.68
C PHE A 279 -18.50 -12.73 0.54
N LYS A 280 -19.07 -11.55 0.73
CA LYS A 280 -19.82 -10.82 -0.31
C LYS A 280 -19.38 -9.37 -0.32
N PHE A 281 -19.48 -8.72 -1.48
CA PHE A 281 -19.34 -7.27 -1.54
C PHE A 281 -20.55 -6.61 -0.88
N MET A 282 -20.32 -5.48 -0.19
CA MET A 282 -21.41 -4.61 0.22
C MET A 282 -21.95 -3.88 -1.02
N THR A 283 -23.20 -4.17 -1.37
CA THR A 283 -23.93 -3.43 -2.41
C THR A 283 -24.46 -2.14 -1.80
N HIS A 284 -23.97 -1.01 -2.30
CA HIS A 284 -24.42 0.35 -1.94
C HIS A 284 -25.77 0.74 -2.55
N ASP A 285 -26.49 -0.20 -3.18
CA ASP A 285 -27.84 0.05 -3.70
C ASP A 285 -28.85 0.16 -2.54
N SER A 286 -29.35 1.39 -2.32
CA SER A 286 -30.54 1.74 -1.52
C SER A 286 -30.48 1.58 0.02
N LEU A 287 -29.31 1.75 0.64
CA LEU A 287 -29.21 1.95 2.09
C LEU A 287 -28.44 3.23 2.42
N ASP A 288 -28.98 4.05 3.34
CA ASP A 288 -28.28 5.22 3.88
C ASP A 288 -26.96 4.80 4.55
N ASP A 289 -25.93 5.66 4.52
CA ASP A 289 -24.59 5.38 5.08
C ASP A 289 -24.65 4.89 6.55
N GLN A 290 -25.61 5.37 7.33
CA GLN A 290 -25.81 4.94 8.73
C GLN A 290 -26.27 3.48 8.86
N ALA A 291 -27.07 2.98 7.91
CA ALA A 291 -27.52 1.59 7.89
C ALA A 291 -26.42 0.64 7.43
N LEU A 292 -25.57 1.08 6.49
CA LEU A 292 -24.35 0.35 6.10
C LEU A 292 -23.35 0.26 7.25
N GLU A 293 -23.16 1.33 8.02
CA GLU A 293 -22.29 1.33 9.20
C GLU A 293 -22.81 0.40 10.31
N GLN A 294 -24.13 0.33 10.51
CA GLN A 294 -24.76 -0.63 11.44
C GLN A 294 -24.69 -2.09 10.93
N ALA A 295 -24.61 -2.30 9.62
CA ALA A 295 -24.51 -3.63 9.02
C ALA A 295 -23.07 -4.19 8.99
N ARG A 296 -22.03 -3.35 9.21
CA ARG A 296 -20.63 -3.80 9.29
C ARG A 296 -20.39 -4.62 10.57
N PRO A 297 -19.91 -5.89 10.47
CA PRO A 297 -19.54 -6.69 11.64
C PRO A 297 -18.35 -6.05 12.37
N THR A 298 -18.59 -5.55 13.57
CA THR A 298 -17.56 -4.94 14.43
C THR A 298 -16.52 -5.96 14.96
N GLU A 299 -16.85 -7.25 14.82
CA GLU A 299 -16.02 -8.39 15.19
C GLU A 299 -15.92 -9.42 14.04
N ALA A 300 -14.85 -10.22 14.03
CA ALA A 300 -14.63 -11.24 13.02
C ALA A 300 -15.48 -12.49 13.31
N THR A 301 -16.68 -12.56 12.74
CA THR A 301 -17.63 -13.67 12.92
C THR A 301 -17.02 -15.02 12.51
N GLN A 302 -16.90 -15.92 13.48
CA GLN A 302 -16.53 -17.31 13.23
C GLN A 302 -17.78 -18.20 13.15
N GLU A 303 -17.95 -18.88 12.02
CA GLU A 303 -18.97 -19.92 11.82
C GLU A 303 -18.41 -21.32 12.14
N VAL A 304 -19.30 -22.22 12.59
CA VAL A 304 -19.01 -23.65 12.71
C VAL A 304 -19.35 -24.32 11.40
N PHE A 305 -18.35 -24.91 10.74
CA PHE A 305 -18.53 -25.70 9.54
C PHE A 305 -18.53 -27.20 9.88
N PRO A 306 -19.31 -28.04 9.15
CA PRO A 306 -19.36 -29.46 9.41
C PRO A 306 -17.96 -30.10 9.28
N GLU A 307 -17.66 -31.06 10.15
CA GLU A 307 -16.42 -31.83 10.06
C GLU A 307 -16.42 -32.69 8.79
N LEU A 308 -15.24 -32.86 8.18
CA LEU A 308 -15.07 -33.83 7.11
C LEU A 308 -15.09 -35.23 7.74
N SER A 309 -16.12 -36.01 7.43
CA SER A 309 -16.16 -37.44 7.70
C SER A 309 -14.92 -38.11 7.09
N ALA A 310 -14.23 -38.92 7.90
CA ALA A 310 -12.90 -39.47 7.63
C ALA A 310 -12.84 -40.45 6.45
#